data_AF-A0A1R3UJU4-F1
#
_entry.id   AF-A0A1R3UJU4-F1
#
_cell.length_a   1.000
_cell.length_b   1.000
_cell.length_c   1.000
_cell.angle_alpha   90.00
_cell.angle_beta   90.00
_cell.angle_gamma   90.00
#
_symmetry.space_group_name_H-M   'P 1'
#
loop_
_entity.id
_entity.type
_entity.pdbx_description
1 polymer ?
#
loop_
_entity_poly.entity_id
_entity_poly.type
_entity_poly.pdbx_seq_one_letter_code
_entity_poly.pdbx_strand_id
1 'polypeptide(L)' 'MPTAEEEQALHIPVGEPVFDLRRTAFTSTGRPVEYARGTYRAGHFTWRYRFTVPD' A
#
# COMPACT_ATOMS: atom_id res chain seq x y z
N MET A 1 -0.97 -4.17 11.84
CA MET A 1 0.17 -5.09 12.02
C MET A 1 0.05 -6.18 10.97
N PRO A 2 1.16 -6.68 10.42
CA PRO A 2 1.12 -7.74 9.41
C PRO A 2 0.52 -9.02 10.00
N THR A 3 -0.11 -9.83 9.16
CA THR A 3 -0.47 -11.21 9.52
C THR A 3 0.78 -12.11 9.52
N ALA A 4 0.71 -13.29 10.13
CA ALA A 4 1.81 -14.26 10.08
C ALA A 4 2.19 -14.66 8.63
N GLU A 5 1.20 -14.72 7.73
CA GLU A 5 1.42 -14.99 6.31
C GLU A 5 2.16 -13.82 5.63
N GLU A 6 1.77 -12.58 5.91
CA GLU A 6 2.45 -11.38 5.40
C GLU A 6 3.88 -11.27 5.95
N GLU A 7 4.10 -11.60 7.23
CA GLU A 7 5.41 -11.64 7.86
C GLU A 7 6.35 -12.62 7.15
N GLN A 8 5.84 -13.83 6.87
CA GLN A 8 6.58 -14.86 6.15
C GLN A 8 6.86 -14.45 4.70
N ALA A 9 5.85 -13.98 3.96
CA ALA A 9 6.00 -13.59 2.56
C ALA A 9 6.99 -12.42 2.38
N LEU A 10 6.96 -11.46 3.30
CA LEU A 10 7.82 -10.27 3.27
C LEU A 10 9.20 -10.48 3.91
N HIS A 11 9.42 -11.61 4.57
CA HIS A 11 10.64 -11.92 5.33
C HIS A 11 10.98 -10.80 6.32
N ILE A 12 10.00 -10.46 7.16
CA ILE A 12 10.15 -9.48 8.25
C ILE A 12 10.05 -10.17 9.62
N PRO A 13 10.70 -9.62 10.65
CA PRO A 13 10.45 -10.00 12.04
C PRO A 13 8.97 -9.89 12.40
N VAL A 14 8.54 -10.75 13.32
CA VAL A 14 7.18 -10.72 13.86
C VAL A 14 6.88 -9.33 14.42
N GLY A 15 5.76 -8.76 13.99
CA GLY A 15 5.32 -7.44 14.41
C GLY A 15 6.14 -6.26 13.85
N GLU A 16 7.02 -6.46 12.87
CA GLU A 16 7.61 -5.30 12.17
C GLU A 16 6.48 -4.47 11.51
N PRO A 17 6.45 -3.14 11.68
CA PRO A 17 5.45 -2.30 11.03
C PRO A 17 5.46 -2.41 9.50
N VAL A 18 4.27 -2.36 8.92
CA VAL A 18 4.04 -2.39 7.47
C VAL A 18 3.08 -1.29 7.06
N PHE A 19 3.14 -0.89 5.79
CA PHE A 19 2.09 -0.10 5.15
C PHE A 19 1.05 -1.05 4.54
N ASP A 20 -0.23 -0.87 4.88
CA ASP A 20 -1.38 -1.52 4.22
C ASP A 20 -1.98 -0.54 3.19
N LEU A 21 -1.82 -0.84 1.90
CA LEU A 21 -2.40 -0.08 0.80
C LEU A 21 -3.66 -0.76 0.29
N ARG A 22 -4.72 0.02 0.11
CA ARG A 22 -5.91 -0.37 -0.66
C ARG A 22 -6.15 0.65 -1.75
N ARG A 23 -6.21 0.18 -2.99
CA ARG A 23 -6.39 1.03 -4.16
C ARG A 23 -7.48 0.47 -5.06
N THR A 24 -8.37 1.34 -5.50
CA THR A 24 -9.29 1.06 -6.61
C THR A 24 -8.84 1.87 -7.82
N ALA A 25 -8.59 1.21 -8.95
CA ALA A 25 -8.32 1.90 -10.21
C ALA A 25 -9.62 2.03 -11.01
N PHE A 26 -9.81 3.18 -11.66
CA PHE A 26 -10.98 3.49 -12.45
C PHE A 26 -10.57 3.86 -13.88
N THR A 27 -11.40 3.50 -14.86
CA THR A 27 -11.31 4.04 -16.22
C THR A 27 -11.56 5.55 -16.25
N SER A 28 -11.28 6.19 -17.39
CA SER A 28 -11.63 7.60 -17.64
C SER A 28 -13.12 7.90 -17.54
N THR A 29 -14.00 6.89 -17.64
CA THR A 29 -15.46 7.04 -17.48
C THR A 29 -15.93 6.73 -16.05
N GLY A 30 -15.02 6.57 -15.10
CA GLY A 30 -15.34 6.30 -13.70
C GLY A 30 -15.75 4.85 -13.41
N ARG A 31 -15.64 3.92 -14.37
CA ARG A 31 -15.87 2.49 -14.12
C ARG A 31 -14.67 1.87 -13.39
N PRO A 32 -14.86 1.16 -12.25
CA PRO A 32 -13.77 0.46 -11.58
C PRO A 32 -13.25 -0.68 -12.44
N VAL A 33 -11.93 -0.87 -12.47
CA VAL A 33 -11.25 -1.94 -13.22
C VAL A 33 -10.34 -2.82 -12.37
N GLU A 34 -9.93 -2.33 -11.19
CA GLU A 34 -9.05 -3.06 -10.28
C GLU A 34 -9.40 -2.68 -8.86
N TYR A 35 -9.38 -3.68 -7.97
CA TYR A 35 -9.20 -3.47 -6.55
C TYR A 35 -7.95 -4.22 -6.11
N ALA A 36 -6.95 -3.48 -5.62
CA ALA A 36 -5.68 -4.02 -5.17
C ALA A 36 -5.48 -3.77 -3.68
N ARG A 37 -5.00 -4.80 -2.98
CA ARG A 37 -4.47 -4.71 -1.62
C ARG A 37 -2.98 -5.06 -1.66
N GLY A 38 -2.16 -4.25 -1.01
CA GLY A 38 -0.71 -4.47 -0.96
C GLY A 38 -0.14 -4.14 0.40
N THR A 39 0.75 -5.01 0.89
CA THR A 39 1.45 -4.85 2.18
C THR A 39 2.93 -4.59 1.90
N TYR A 40 3.48 -3.49 2.42
CA TYR A 40 4.85 -3.05 2.13
C TYR A 40 5.67 -2.91 3.42
N ARG A 41 6.92 -3.39 3.41
CA ARG A 41 7.86 -3.29 4.54
C ARG A 41 8.15 -1.83 4.87
N ALA A 42 7.82 -1.38 6.08
CA ALA A 42 7.99 0.03 6.43
C ALA A 42 9.47 0.46 6.50
N GLY A 43 10.38 -0.47 6.83
CA GLY A 43 11.82 -0.18 6.88
C GLY A 43 12.50 0.02 5.52
N HIS A 44 11.85 -0.36 4.41
CA HIS A 44 12.46 -0.37 3.07
C HIS A 44 11.67 0.43 2.04
N PHE A 45 10.54 1.01 2.44
CA PHE A 45 9.62 1.67 1.52
C PHE A 45 9.17 3.01 2.09
N THR A 46 9.01 4.01 1.22
CA THR A 46 8.51 5.33 1.61
C THR A 46 7.65 5.88 0.49
N TRP A 47 6.44 6.37 0.82
CA TRP A 47 5.66 7.17 -0.10
C TRP A 47 6.02 8.65 0.01
N ARG A 48 6.16 9.28 -1.14
CA ARG A 48 6.34 10.73 -1.25
C ARG A 48 5.27 11.26 -2.18
N TYR A 49 4.58 12.29 -1.72
CA TYR A 49 3.56 12.98 -2.48
C TYR A 49 3.93 14.45 -2.61
N ARG A 50 3.60 15.03 -3.75
CA ARG A 50 3.67 16.46 -3.99
C ARG A 50 2.30 16.90 -4.46
N PHE A 51 1.73 17.87 -3.77
CA PHE A 51 0.46 18.47 -4.13
C PHE A 51 0.72 19.89 -4.61
N THR A 52 0.11 20.26 -5.73
CA THR A 52 0.00 21.67 -6.11
C THR A 52 -1.20 22.24 -5.36
N VAL A 53 -0.99 23.29 -4.58
CA VAL A 53 -2.07 23.99 -3.88
C VAL A 53 -2.61 25.07 -4.83
N PRO A 54 -3.92 25.10 -5.12
CA PRO A 54 -4.52 26.19 -5.87
C PRO A 54 -4.44 27.51 -5.08
N ASP A 55 -4.42 28.64 -5.80
CA ASP A 55 -4.51 29.99 -5.19
C ASP A 55 -5.84 30.21 -4.45
#